data_AF-A0A4U8YQU5-F1
#
_entry.id   AF-A0A4U8YQU5-F1
#
_cell.length_a   1.000
_cell.length_b   1.000
_cell.length_c   1.000
_cell.angle_alpha   90.00
_cell.angle_beta   90.00
_cell.angle_gamma   90.00
#
_symmetry.space_group_name_H-M   'P 1'
#
loop_
_entity.id
_entity.type
_entity.pdbx_description
1 polymer ?
#
loop_
_entity_poly.entity_id
_entity_poly.type
_entity_poly.pdbx_seq_one_letter_code
_entity_poly.pdbx_strand_id
1 'polypeptide(L)'
;MQRPKKMWGVNVALFVLGGFLAVTGLINAWILPHGYEAKGSVLVDIRHALTGFHEWAGILFIVAVAIHLVLHGTYIRKNMAAFGWFGWMKK
;
A
#
# COMPACT_ATOMS: atom_id res chain seq x y z
N MET A 1 -2.11 -6.91 -24.72
CA MET A 1 -1.75 -7.96 -23.74
C MET A 1 -0.51 -7.46 -22.99
N GLN A 2 -0.63 -7.04 -21.73
CA GLN A 2 0.54 -6.58 -20.97
C GLN A 2 1.43 -7.80 -20.67
N ARG A 3 2.75 -7.68 -20.85
CA ARG A 3 3.67 -8.81 -20.64
C ARG A 3 3.70 -9.19 -19.15
N PRO A 4 3.57 -10.48 -18.79
CA PRO A 4 3.49 -10.93 -17.39
C PRO A 4 4.68 -10.47 -16.52
N LYS A 5 5.87 -10.33 -17.12
CA LYS A 5 7.07 -9.82 -16.44
C LYS A 5 6.94 -8.37 -15.94
N LYS A 6 6.19 -7.50 -16.65
CA LYS A 6 5.99 -6.09 -16.23
C LYS A 6 4.98 -5.97 -15.08
N MET A 7 4.02 -6.90 -14.97
CA MET A 7 3.01 -6.88 -13.90
C MET A 7 3.57 -7.41 -12.57
N TRP A 8 4.51 -8.36 -12.64
CA TRP A 8 5.20 -8.89 -11.46
C TRP A 8 5.97 -7.82 -10.68
N GLY A 9 6.65 -6.90 -11.38
CA GLY A 9 7.40 -5.81 -10.74
C GLY A 9 6.52 -4.91 -9.86
N VAL A 10 5.31 -4.59 -10.30
CA VAL A 10 4.37 -3.77 -9.52
C VAL A 10 3.89 -4.53 -8.27
N ASN A 11 3.68 -5.84 -8.37
CA ASN A 11 3.28 -6.66 -7.22
C ASN A 11 4.38 -6.75 -6.17
N VAL A 12 5.63 -6.95 -6.59
CA VAL A 12 6.78 -6.96 -5.69
C VAL A 12 6.95 -5.59 -5.03
N ALA A 13 6.85 -4.50 -5.79
CA ALA A 13 6.91 -3.15 -5.25
C ALA A 13 5.83 -2.89 -4.19
N LEU A 14 4.58 -3.30 -4.47
CA LEU A 14 3.49 -3.21 -3.50
C LEU A 14 3.74 -4.06 -2.26
N PHE A 15 4.24 -5.28 -2.42
CA PHE A 15 4.55 -6.16 -1.28
C PHE A 15 5.62 -5.54 -0.37
N VAL A 16 6.69 -5.01 -0.96
CA VAL A 16 7.77 -4.36 -0.21
C VAL A 16 7.29 -3.08 0.48
N LEU A 17 6.57 -2.21 -0.22
CA LEU A 17 6.03 -0.97 0.36
C LEU A 17 5.00 -1.26 1.47
N GLY A 18 4.10 -2.21 1.25
CA GLY A 18 3.12 -2.64 2.23
C GLY A 18 3.78 -3.26 3.47
N GLY A 19 4.81 -4.09 3.27
CA GLY A 19 5.61 -4.64 4.37
C GLY A 19 6.33 -3.55 5.17
N PHE A 20 6.94 -2.58 4.49
CA PHE A 20 7.59 -1.44 5.13
C PHE A 20 6.59 -0.62 5.95
N LEU A 21 5.40 -0.35 5.41
CA LEU A 21 4.32 0.34 6.12
C LEU A 21 3.84 -0.44 7.34
N ALA A 22 3.63 -1.75 7.21
CA ALA A 22 3.22 -2.60 8.32
C ALA A 22 4.25 -2.54 9.46
N VAL A 23 5.54 -2.70 9.15
CA VAL A 23 6.61 -2.66 10.15
C VAL A 23 6.71 -1.29 10.82
N THR A 24 6.80 -0.22 10.05
CA THR A 24 6.93 1.15 10.59
C THR A 24 5.70 1.58 11.39
N GLY A 25 4.49 1.19 10.94
CA GLY A 25 3.24 1.44 11.65
C GLY A 25 3.16 0.67 12.96
N LEU A 26 3.54 -0.62 12.97
CA LEU A 26 3.57 -1.43 14.19
C LEU A 26 4.58 -0.89 15.21
N ILE A 27 5.78 -0.51 14.76
CA ILE A 27 6.82 0.07 15.63
C ILE A 27 6.32 1.38 16.26
N ASN A 28 5.74 2.28 15.45
CA ASN A 28 5.22 3.56 15.94
C ASN A 28 4.03 3.39 16.89
N ALA A 29 3.16 2.40 16.66
CA ALA A 29 1.98 2.18 17.48
C ALA A 29 2.30 1.49 18.81
N TRP A 30 3.19 0.48 18.81
CA TRP A 30 3.34 -0.44 19.95
C TRP A 30 4.67 -0.35 20.68
N ILE A 31 5.74 0.14 20.03
CA ILE A 31 7.08 0.12 20.62
C ILE A 31 7.49 1.51 21.10
N LEU A 32 7.18 2.54 20.31
CA LEU A 32 7.70 3.88 20.57
C LEU A 32 6.82 4.64 21.59
N PRO A 33 7.45 5.38 22.52
CA PRO A 33 6.73 6.02 23.61
C PRO A 33 5.80 7.15 23.12
N HIS A 34 4.67 7.31 23.81
CA HIS A 34 3.63 8.30 23.55
C HIS A 34 3.50 9.28 24.73
N GLY A 35 3.18 10.54 24.45
CA GLY A 35 2.81 11.51 25.49
C GLY A 35 3.94 12.37 26.03
N TYR A 36 3.59 13.23 26.99
CA TYR A 36 4.42 14.33 27.49
C TYR A 36 5.63 13.86 28.30
N GLU A 37 5.56 12.67 28.91
CA GLU A 37 6.63 12.10 29.75
C GLU A 37 7.87 11.65 28.95
N ALA A 38 7.76 11.53 27.63
CA ALA A 38 8.87 11.13 26.76
C ALA A 38 9.65 12.32 26.17
N LYS A 39 9.27 13.56 26.50
CA LYS A 39 9.89 14.78 25.95
C LYS A 39 11.39 14.81 26.25
N GLY A 40 12.20 14.88 25.19
CA GLY A 40 13.66 14.95 25.25
C GLY A 40 14.39 13.60 25.14
N SER A 41 13.67 12.50 24.96
CA SER A 41 14.28 11.18 24.70
C SER A 41 14.56 10.97 23.22
N VAL A 42 15.72 10.40 22.90
CA VAL A 42 16.12 9.96 21.53
C VAL A 42 15.05 9.06 20.89
N LEU A 43 14.28 8.32 21.70
CA LEU A 43 13.18 7.48 21.21
C LEU A 43 12.05 8.29 20.57
N VAL A 44 11.80 9.53 21.03
CA VAL A 44 10.80 10.41 20.44
C VAL A 44 11.26 10.96 19.10
N ASP A 45 12.54 11.29 18.96
CA ASP A 45 13.11 11.75 17.69
C ASP A 45 13.09 10.64 16.64
N ILE A 46 13.45 9.41 17.04
CA ILE A 46 13.36 8.21 16.20
C ILE A 46 11.91 7.98 15.76
N ARG A 47 10.95 8.13 16.67
CA ARG A 47 9.53 8.05 16.33
C ARG A 47 9.11 9.09 15.32
N HIS A 48 9.52 10.34 15.50
CA HIS A 48 9.18 11.41 14.57
C HIS A 48 9.72 11.10 13.17
N ALA A 49 10.97 10.64 13.07
CA ALA A 49 11.56 10.21 11.81
C ALA A 49 10.81 9.01 11.20
N LEU A 50 10.54 7.96 11.97
CA LEU A 50 9.79 6.78 11.53
C LEU A 50 8.37 7.12 11.07
N THR A 51 7.71 8.07 11.74
CA THR A 51 6.38 8.57 11.36
C THR A 51 6.46 9.29 10.01
N GLY A 52 7.44 10.17 9.83
CA GLY A 52 7.65 10.82 8.52
C GLY A 52 7.92 9.82 7.41
N PHE A 53 8.79 8.82 7.63
CA PHE A 53 9.02 7.76 6.65
C PHE A 53 7.76 6.94 6.36
N HIS A 54 6.96 6.62 7.38
CA HIS A 54 5.70 5.89 7.22
C HIS A 54 4.70 6.70 6.37
N GLU A 55 4.54 7.99 6.63
CA GLU A 55 3.63 8.87 5.88
C GLU A 55 4.03 8.96 4.40
N TRP A 56 5.29 9.24 4.10
CA TRP A 56 5.78 9.31 2.72
C TRP A 56 5.70 7.97 1.99
N ALA A 57 6.03 6.87 2.67
CA ALA A 57 5.84 5.53 2.13
C ALA A 57 4.34 5.23 1.88
N GLY A 58 3.45 5.78 2.71
CA GLY A 58 2.00 5.64 2.58
C GLY A 58 1.48 6.30 1.31
N ILE A 59 1.93 7.53 1.05
CA ILE A 59 1.61 8.26 -0.19
C ILE A 59 2.10 7.46 -1.41
N LEU A 60 3.35 6.99 -1.39
CA LEU A 60 3.91 6.18 -2.48
C LEU A 60 3.14 4.87 -2.68
N PHE A 61 2.74 4.22 -1.60
CA PHE A 61 1.97 2.99 -1.65
C PHE A 61 0.58 3.21 -2.26
N ILE A 62 -0.12 4.27 -1.89
CA ILE A 62 -1.43 4.62 -2.48
C ILE A 62 -1.30 4.83 -3.99
N VAL A 63 -0.28 5.59 -4.42
CA VAL A 63 -0.01 5.80 -5.85
C VAL A 63 0.28 4.48 -6.57
N ALA A 64 1.10 3.61 -5.97
CA ALA A 64 1.42 2.29 -6.52
C ALA A 64 0.17 1.40 -6.63
N VAL A 65 -0.73 1.44 -5.64
CA VAL A 65 -2.00 0.70 -5.66
C VAL A 65 -2.90 1.21 -6.79
N ALA A 66 -3.02 2.52 -6.98
CA ALA A 66 -3.78 3.09 -8.08
C ALA A 66 -3.26 2.60 -9.44
N ILE A 67 -1.93 2.65 -9.65
CA ILE A 67 -1.28 2.13 -10.87
C ILE A 67 -1.57 0.63 -11.04
N HIS A 68 -1.45 -0.15 -9.96
CA HIS A 68 -1.73 -1.59 -9.99
C HIS A 68 -3.17 -1.89 -10.42
N LEU A 69 -4.15 -1.19 -9.85
CA LEU A 69 -5.57 -1.36 -10.21
C LEU A 69 -5.83 -1.00 -11.68
N VAL A 70 -5.24 0.08 -12.20
CA VAL A 70 -5.38 0.46 -13.62
C VAL A 70 -4.78 -0.62 -14.52
N LEU A 71 -3.60 -1.13 -14.19
CA LEU A 71 -2.93 -2.19 -14.96
C LEU A 71 -3.74 -3.49 -14.95
N HIS A 72 -4.30 -3.87 -13.80
CA HIS A 72 -5.15 -5.06 -13.66
C HIS A 72 -6.59 -4.85 -14.14
N GLY A 73 -7.04 -3.62 -14.38
CA GLY A 73 -8.41 -3.31 -14.78
C GLY A 73 -8.85 -3.96 -16.09
N THR A 74 -7.92 -4.32 -16.98
CA THR A 74 -8.26 -5.09 -18.20
C THR A 74 -8.51 -6.58 -17.89
N TYR A 75 -7.78 -7.15 -16.93
CA TYR A 75 -8.01 -8.52 -16.46
C TYR A 75 -9.32 -8.61 -15.69
N ILE A 76 -9.56 -7.67 -14.76
CA ILE A 76 -10.80 -7.62 -13.97
C ILE A 76 -12.02 -7.51 -14.88
N ARG A 77 -12.00 -6.61 -15.87
CA ARG A 77 -13.11 -6.47 -16.84
C ARG A 77 -13.35 -7.73 -17.67
N LYS A 78 -12.28 -8.42 -18.09
CA LYS A 78 -12.40 -9.68 -18.85
C LYS A 78 -13.02 -10.80 -18.00
N ASN A 79 -12.58 -10.96 -16.75
CA ASN A 79 -13.17 -11.94 -15.85
C ASN A 79 -14.62 -11.58 -15.47
N MET A 80 -14.91 -10.30 -15.22
CA MET A 80 -16.26 -9.86 -14.89
C MET A 80 -17.26 -10.08 -16.03
N ALA A 81 -16.82 -9.94 -17.30
CA ALA A 81 -17.62 -10.30 -18.46
C ALA A 81 -17.83 -11.83 -18.58
N ALA A 82 -16.82 -12.63 -18.23
CA ALA A 82 -16.90 -14.09 -18.23
C ALA A 82 -17.82 -14.66 -17.14
N PHE A 83 -17.91 -13.99 -15.98
CA PHE A 83 -18.79 -14.37 -14.87
C PHE A 83 -20.21 -13.76 -14.94
N GLY A 84 -20.59 -13.13 -16.06
CA GLY A 84 -21.99 -12.79 -16.35
C GLY A 84 -22.58 -11.56 -15.66
N TRP A 85 -21.78 -10.75 -14.94
CA TRP A 85 -22.30 -9.60 -14.17
C TRP A 85 -23.00 -8.53 -15.04
N PHE A 86 -22.61 -8.40 -16.31
CA PHE A 86 -23.24 -7.47 -17.27
C PHE A 86 -24.45 -8.07 -18.03
N GLY A 87 -24.82 -9.33 -17.78
CA GLY A 87 -25.94 -9.99 -18.44
C GLY A 87 -27.32 -9.50 -18.00
N TRP A 88 -27.42 -8.85 -16.83
CA TRP A 88 -28.70 -8.39 -16.28
C TRP A 88 -29.13 -6.99 -16.77
N MET A 89 -28.21 -6.19 -17.33
CA MET A 89 -28.52 -4.84 -17.85
C MET A 89 -28.92 -4.81 -19.34
N LYS A 90 -29.16 -5.97 -19.96
CA LYS A 90 -29.58 -6.11 -21.37
C LYS A 90 -30.98 -6.72 -21.52
N LYS A 91 -31.90 -6.44 -20.59
CA LYS A 91 -33.33 -6.68 -20.77
C LYS A 91 -34.08 -5.37 -20.82
#